data_AF-A0A6B3GNJ7-F1
#
_entry.id   AF-A0A6B3GNJ7-F1
#
_cell.length_a   1.000
_cell.length_b   1.000
_cell.length_c   1.000
_cell.angle_alpha   90.00
_cell.angle_beta   90.00
_cell.angle_gamma   90.00
#
_symmetry.space_group_name_H-M   'P 1'
#
loop_
_entity.id
_entity.type
_entity.pdbx_description
1 polymer ?
#
loop_
_entity_poly.entity_id
_entity_poly.type
_entity_poly.pdbx_seq_one_letter_code
_entity_poly.pdbx_strand_id
1 'polypeptide(L)'
;MMKRYGTGWFLAGGALARTGDETAGPALLLAGFALTGSPATASLLLAALTVPAVLGGPLLGVLLDRAPRPGRLLATCLLLYALGLALAAAGAGRVPTVVTLACAAA
;
A
#
# COMPACT_ATOMS: atom_id res chain seq x y z
N MET A 1 18.89 2.68 28.65
CA MET A 1 17.98 1.52 28.64
C MET A 1 17.21 1.51 27.32
N MET A 2 17.63 0.74 26.32
CA MET A 2 16.78 0.46 25.15
C MET A 2 15.55 -0.31 25.66
N LYS A 3 14.36 0.29 25.50
CA LYS A 3 13.09 -0.34 25.89
C LYS A 3 12.97 -1.68 25.15
N ARG A 4 13.16 -2.81 25.85
CA ARG A 4 12.91 -4.17 25.31
C ARG A 4 11.51 -4.31 24.67
N TYR A 5 10.53 -3.56 25.16
CA TYR A 5 9.19 -3.47 24.59
C TYR A 5 9.14 -2.77 23.21
N GLY A 6 10.09 -1.88 22.91
CA GLY A 6 10.15 -1.17 21.64
C GLY A 6 10.62 -2.06 20.48
N THR A 7 11.57 -2.98 20.73
CA THR A 7 12.08 -3.88 19.70
C THR A 7 11.04 -4.90 19.26
N GLY A 8 10.29 -5.49 20.19
CA GLY A 8 9.23 -6.45 19.85
C GLY A 8 8.13 -5.82 18.99
N TRP A 9 7.65 -4.63 19.37
CA TRP A 9 6.68 -3.88 18.58
C TRP A 9 7.20 -3.43 17.22
N PHE A 10 8.48 -3.02 17.16
CA PHE A 10 9.12 -2.66 15.91
C PHE A 10 9.20 -3.86 14.95
N LEU A 11 9.63 -5.02 15.44
CA LEU A 11 9.72 -6.24 14.63
C LEU A 11 8.34 -6.72 14.19
N ALA A 12 7.35 -6.75 15.10
CA ALA A 12 6.00 -7.16 14.76
C ALA A 12 5.36 -6.22 13.72
N GLY A 13 5.45 -4.92 13.93
CA GLY A 13 4.94 -3.92 12.99
C GLY A 13 5.64 -3.99 11.63
N GLY A 14 6.97 -4.14 11.63
CA GLY A 14 7.76 -4.29 10.40
C GLY A 14 7.42 -5.56 9.65
N ALA A 15 7.26 -6.68 10.34
CA ALA A 15 6.87 -7.95 9.74
C ALA A 15 5.47 -7.86 9.12
N LEU A 16 4.48 -7.32 9.84
CA LEU A 16 3.13 -7.14 9.34
C LEU A 16 3.08 -6.22 8.11
N ALA A 17 3.79 -5.09 8.16
CA ALA A 17 3.87 -4.17 7.04
C ALA A 17 4.51 -4.85 5.82
N ARG A 18 5.58 -5.61 6.02
CA ARG A 18 6.27 -6.29 4.92
C ARG A 18 5.43 -7.41 4.30
N THR A 19 4.78 -8.24 5.12
CA THR A 19 3.89 -9.29 4.64
C THR A 19 2.69 -8.69 3.90
N GLY A 20 2.11 -7.60 4.42
CA GLY A 20 1.03 -6.88 3.74
C GLY A 20 1.47 -6.37 2.37
N ASP A 21 2.65 -5.75 2.29
CA ASP A 21 3.20 -5.23 1.04
C ASP A 21 3.47 -6.32 -0.01
N GLU A 22 4.10 -7.43 0.38
CA GLU A 22 4.36 -8.55 -0.54
C GLU A 22 3.09 -9.24 -1.04
N THR A 23 2.03 -9.26 -0.22
CA THR A 23 0.75 -9.89 -0.58
C THR A 23 -0.21 -8.97 -1.34
N ALA A 24 -0.05 -7.64 -1.24
CA ALA A 24 -0.94 -6.66 -1.84
C ALA A 24 -1.05 -6.79 -3.37
N GLY A 25 0.08 -6.92 -4.07
CA GLY A 25 0.11 -7.06 -5.53
C GLY A 25 -0.71 -8.24 -6.07
N PRO A 26 -0.39 -9.50 -5.69
CA PRO A 26 -1.17 -10.65 -6.14
C PRO A 26 -2.62 -10.62 -5.62
N ALA A 27 -2.86 -10.17 -4.39
CA ALA A 27 -4.22 -10.07 -3.86
C ALA A 27 -5.09 -9.10 -4.67
N LEU A 28 -4.57 -7.92 -5.01
CA LEU A 28 -5.30 -6.90 -5.78
C LEU A 28 -5.52 -7.35 -7.23
N LEU A 29 -4.54 -8.01 -7.85
CA LEU A 29 -4.69 -8.57 -9.20
C LEU A 29 -5.80 -9.63 -9.23
N LEU A 30 -5.77 -10.60 -8.30
CA LEU A 30 -6.77 -11.66 -8.23
C LEU A 30 -8.16 -11.11 -7.89
N ALA A 31 -8.26 -10.19 -6.93
CA ALA A 31 -9.51 -9.54 -6.55
C ALA A 31 -10.07 -8.70 -7.72
N GLY A 32 -9.22 -7.91 -8.38
CA GLY A 32 -9.59 -7.11 -9.54
C GLY A 32 -10.13 -7.97 -10.67
N PHE A 33 -9.49 -9.11 -10.97
CA PHE A 33 -9.98 -10.05 -11.97
C PHE A 33 -11.31 -10.68 -11.54
N ALA A 34 -11.42 -11.17 -10.31
CA ALA A 34 -12.63 -11.81 -9.80
C ALA A 34 -13.85 -10.86 -9.78
N LEU A 35 -13.63 -9.57 -9.48
CA LEU A 35 -14.71 -8.57 -9.35
C LEU A 35 -15.08 -7.91 -10.68
N THR A 36 -14.18 -7.86 -11.66
CA THR A 36 -14.42 -7.17 -12.94
C THR A 36 -14.54 -8.12 -14.14
N GLY A 37 -14.08 -9.37 -14.02
CA GLY A 37 -13.97 -10.32 -15.13
C GLY A 37 -12.93 -9.94 -16.20
N SER A 38 -12.17 -8.87 -16.00
CA SER A 38 -11.26 -8.31 -17.00
C SER A 38 -9.79 -8.50 -16.62
N PRO A 39 -9.01 -9.28 -17.38
CA PRO A 39 -7.58 -9.41 -17.12
C PRO A 39 -6.83 -8.11 -17.39
N ALA A 40 -7.31 -7.26 -18.31
CA ALA A 40 -6.74 -5.95 -18.58
C ALA A 40 -6.91 -5.02 -17.37
N THR A 41 -8.10 -4.96 -16.77
CA THR A 41 -8.35 -4.13 -15.58
C THR A 41 -7.54 -4.60 -14.39
N ALA A 42 -7.46 -5.92 -14.17
CA ALA A 42 -6.63 -6.51 -13.12
C ALA A 42 -5.14 -6.19 -13.29
N SER A 43 -4.63 -6.28 -14.53
CA SER A 43 -3.24 -5.93 -14.85
C SER A 43 -2.96 -4.44 -14.67
N LEU A 44 -3.92 -3.58 -15.01
CA LEU A 44 -3.81 -2.14 -14.78
C LEU A 44 -3.80 -1.80 -13.29
N LEU A 45 -4.59 -2.48 -12.45
CA LEU A 45 -4.54 -2.30 -11.00
C LEU A 45 -3.17 -2.68 -10.42
N LEU A 46 -2.59 -3.80 -10.88
CA LEU A 46 -1.23 -4.18 -10.50
C LEU A 46 -0.21 -3.14 -10.98
N ALA A 47 -0.34 -2.66 -12.22
CA ALA A 47 0.54 -1.61 -12.76
C ALA A 47 0.43 -0.31 -11.96
N ALA A 48 -0.79 0.10 -11.58
CA ALA A 48 -1.02 1.28 -10.76
C ALA A 48 -0.31 1.19 -9.40
N LEU A 49 -0.26 0.00 -8.79
CA LEU A 49 0.47 -0.25 -7.55
C LEU A 49 2.00 -0.05 -7.67
N THR A 50 2.56 -0.19 -8.87
CA THR A 50 4.02 -0.02 -9.08
C THR A 50 4.45 1.45 -9.02
N VAL A 51 3.54 2.38 -9.32
CA VAL A 51 3.81 3.83 -9.30
C VAL A 51 4.24 4.29 -7.90
N PRO A 52 3.45 4.08 -6.82
CA PRO A 52 3.88 4.43 -5.48
C PRO A 52 5.05 3.57 -5.00
N ALA A 53 5.23 2.33 -5.46
CA ALA A 53 6.38 1.51 -5.09
C ALA A 53 7.72 2.11 -5.58
N VAL A 54 7.75 2.65 -6.80
CA VAL A 54 8.95 3.29 -7.37
C VAL A 54 9.17 4.68 -6.79
N LEU A 55 8.10 5.48 -6.66
CA LEU A 55 8.19 6.87 -6.19
C LEU A 55 8.33 6.96 -4.67
N GLY A 56 7.78 6.00 -3.93
CA GLY A 56 7.73 5.99 -2.48
C GLY A 56 9.11 5.99 -1.84
N GLY A 57 10.07 5.22 -2.37
CA GLY A 57 11.43 5.17 -1.84
C GLY A 57 12.12 6.54 -1.80
N PRO A 58 12.30 7.22 -2.95
CA PRO A 58 12.91 8.55 -2.99
C PRO A 58 12.12 9.61 -2.21
N LEU A 59 10.78 9.66 -2.38
CA LEU A 59 9.96 10.71 -1.79
C LEU A 59 9.83 10.54 -0.27
N LEU A 60 9.50 9.33 0.19
CA LEU A 60 9.40 9.05 1.62
C LEU A 60 10.76 9.07 2.30
N GLY A 61 11.83 8.67 1.63
CA GLY A 61 13.20 8.78 2.15
C GLY A 61 13.53 10.23 2.53
N VAL A 62 13.36 11.16 1.59
CA VAL A 62 13.59 12.60 1.84
C VAL A 62 12.70 13.15 2.96
N LEU A 63 11.43 12.73 3.01
CA LEU A 63 10.50 13.16 4.06
C LEU A 63 10.87 12.60 5.44
N LEU A 64 11.27 11.32 5.51
CA LEU A 64 11.69 10.65 6.75
C LEU A 64 12.99 11.27 7.29
N ASP A 65 13.94 11.60 6.42
CA ASP A 65 15.21 12.24 6.79
C ASP A 65 14.99 13.60 7.47
N ARG A 66 13.92 14.31 7.08
CA ARG A 66 13.57 15.63 7.63
C ARG A 66 12.54 15.57 8.75
N ALA A 67 11.94 14.42 9.03
CA ALA A 67 10.83 14.32 9.96
C ALA A 67 11.31 14.34 11.42
N PRO A 68 10.74 15.20 12.29
CA PRO A 68 11.06 15.18 13.72
C PRO A 68 10.54 13.90 14.43
N ARG A 69 9.59 13.19 13.80
CA ARG A 69 8.97 11.96 14.31
C ARG A 69 8.73 10.95 13.17
N PRO A 70 9.78 10.29 12.66
CA PRO A 70 9.70 9.44 11.46
C PRO A 70 8.70 8.29 11.61
N GLY A 71 8.55 7.73 12.82
CA GLY A 71 7.59 6.64 13.07
C GLY A 71 6.13 7.03 12.85
N ARG A 72 5.71 8.27 13.12
CA ARG A 72 4.34 8.73 12.85
C ARG A 72 4.10 8.88 11.36
N LEU A 73 5.09 9.42 10.64
CA LEU A 73 5.03 9.56 9.19
C LEU A 73 4.90 8.19 8.53
N LEU A 74 5.74 7.23 8.92
CA LEU A 74 5.69 5.86 8.41
C LEU A 74 4.32 5.20 8.69
N ALA A 75 3.80 5.34 9.91
CA ALA A 75 2.47 4.80 10.25
C ALA A 75 1.37 5.42 9.39
N THR A 76 1.41 6.72 9.13
CA THR A 76 0.45 7.40 8.23
C THR A 76 0.57 6.88 6.81
N CYS A 77 1.79 6.73 6.27
CA CYS A 77 1.99 6.17 4.92
C CYS A 77 1.43 4.74 4.81
N LEU A 78 1.68 3.89 5.81
CA LEU A 78 1.13 2.52 5.84
C LEU A 78 -0.40 2.51 5.90
N LEU A 79 -1.00 3.42 6.68
CA LEU A 79 -2.46 3.55 6.74
C LEU A 79 -3.06 4.04 5.42
N LEU A 80 -2.42 5.01 4.76
CA LEU A 80 -2.87 5.51 3.45
C LEU A 80 -2.77 4.42 2.38
N TYR A 81 -1.66 3.67 2.35
CA TYR A 81 -1.49 2.54 1.45
C TYR A 81 -2.56 1.46 1.67
N ALA A 82 -2.78 1.06 2.93
CA ALA A 82 -3.81 0.08 3.27
C ALA A 82 -5.23 0.57 2.90
N LEU A 83 -5.51 1.86 3.10
CA LEU A 83 -6.78 2.46 2.72
C LEU A 83 -6.96 2.50 1.20
N GLY A 84 -5.92 2.88 0.45
CA GLY A 84 -5.92 2.88 -1.02
C GLY A 84 -6.22 1.50 -1.59
N LEU A 85 -5.57 0.47 -1.07
CA LEU A 85 -5.84 -0.93 -1.41
C LEU A 85 -7.29 -1.34 -1.10
N ALA A 86 -7.79 -1.02 0.10
CA ALA A 86 -9.15 -1.35 0.49
C ALA A 86 -10.20 -0.66 -0.39
N LEU A 87 -9.98 0.61 -0.72
CA LEU A 87 -10.86 1.38 -1.61
C LEU A 87 -10.80 0.87 -3.06
N ALA A 88 -9.62 0.51 -3.56
CA ALA A 88 -9.47 -0.08 -4.89
C ALA A 88 -10.23 -1.42 -4.99
N ALA A 89 -10.09 -2.28 -3.97
CA ALA A 89 -10.81 -3.55 -3.90
C ALA A 89 -12.33 -3.36 -3.74
N ALA A 90 -12.78 -2.42 -2.91
CA ALA A 90 -14.20 -2.12 -2.72
C ALA A 90 -14.83 -1.47 -3.96
N GLY A 91 -14.08 -0.65 -4.68
CA GLY A 91 -14.54 0.03 -5.89
C GLY A 91 -14.52 -0.86 -7.15
N ALA A 92 -13.69 -1.90 -7.18
CA ALA A 92 -13.55 -2.79 -8.33
C ALA A 92 -14.92 -3.36 -8.77
N GLY A 93 -15.29 -3.10 -10.03
CA GLY A 93 -16.58 -3.52 -10.60
C GLY A 93 -17.79 -2.70 -10.17
N ARG A 94 -17.63 -1.72 -9.26
CA ARG A 94 -18.71 -0.89 -8.71
C ARG A 94 -18.63 0.58 -9.10
N VAL A 95 -17.41 1.10 -9.29
CA VAL A 95 -17.15 2.50 -9.68
C VAL A 95 -16.28 2.56 -10.94
N PRO A 96 -16.13 3.73 -11.59
CA PRO A 96 -15.32 3.85 -12.79
C PRO A 96 -13.87 3.38 -12.57
N THR A 97 -13.32 2.66 -13.55
CA THR A 97 -11.98 2.05 -13.47
C THR A 97 -10.88 3.08 -13.14
N VAL A 98 -11.00 4.31 -13.64
CA VAL A 98 -10.04 5.37 -13.35
C VAL A 98 -9.98 5.69 -11.86
N VAL A 99 -11.13 5.69 -11.16
CA VAL A 99 -11.19 5.95 -9.73
C VAL A 99 -10.55 4.81 -8.95
N THR A 100 -10.81 3.56 -9.32
CA THR A 100 -10.20 2.39 -8.67
C THR A 100 -8.68 2.35 -8.87
N LEU A 101 -8.21 2.74 -10.06
CA LEU A 101 -6.78 2.85 -10.35
C LEU A 101 -6.11 3.96 -9.54
N ALA A 102 -6.78 5.11 -9.38
CA ALA A 102 -6.28 6.20 -8.54
C ALA A 102 -6.14 5.79 -7.07
N CYS A 103 -7.10 5.01 -6.54
CA CYS A 103 -7.00 4.46 -5.19
C CYS A 103 -5.81 3.49 -5.03
N ALA A 104 -5.52 2.67 -6.04
CA ALA A 104 -4.37 1.76 -6.02
C ALA A 104 -3.02 2.48 -6.16
N ALA A 105 -3.00 3.68 -6.74
CA ALA A 105 -1.80 4.49 -6.94
C ALA A 105 -1.54 5.53 -5.84
N ALA A 106 -2.39 5.58 -4.81
CA ALA A 106 -2.31 6.54 -3.69
C ALA A 106 -1.30 6.10 -2.62
#